data_AF-A0A2N6FA62-F1
#
_entry.id   AF-A0A2N6FA62-F1
#
_cell.length_a   1.000
_cell.length_b   1.000
_cell.length_c   1.000
_cell.angle_alpha   90.00
_cell.angle_beta   90.00
_cell.angle_gamma   90.00
#
_symmetry.space_group_name_H-M   'P 1'
#
loop_
_entity.id
_entity.type
_entity.pdbx_description
1 polymer ?
#
loop_
_entity_poly.entity_id
_entity_poly.type
_entity_poly.pdbx_seq_one_letter_code
_entity_poly.pdbx_strand_id
1 'polypeptide(L)' 'MEVKVFNGELEKAMKVMKRKLQQEGIFRELKRRRFAEKPSDKRKRKHKEALRRERKRLSKIRRFL' A
#
# COMPACT_ATOMS: atom_id res chain seq x y z
N MET A 1 5.44 -12.21 -5.82
CA MET A 1 5.48 -11.10 -6.79
C MET A 1 6.67 -11.32 -7.72
N GLU A 2 6.46 -11.30 -9.04
CA GLU A 2 7.49 -11.53 -10.05
C GLU A 2 7.54 -10.35 -11.03
N VAL A 3 8.73 -9.99 -11.50
CA VAL A 3 8.96 -8.99 -12.55
C VAL A 3 9.94 -9.55 -13.57
N LYS A 4 9.46 -9.73 -14.80
CA LYS A 4 10.28 -10.14 -15.94
C LYS A 4 11.07 -8.94 -16.47
N VAL A 5 12.35 -9.17 -16.79
CA VAL A 5 13.21 -8.18 -17.44
C VAL A 5 13.07 -8.36 -18.94
N PHE A 6 12.80 -7.28 -19.66
CA PHE A 6 12.72 -7.27 -21.12
C PHE A 6 13.91 -6.48 -21.67
N ASN A 7 14.50 -6.97 -22.76
CA ASN A 7 15.60 -6.31 -23.49
C ASN A 7 16.83 -5.96 -22.64
N GLY A 8 17.06 -6.67 -21.54
CA GLY A 8 18.16 -6.36 -20.60
C GLY A 8 17.97 -5.07 -19.79
N GLU A 9 16.81 -4.40 -19.86
CA GLU A 9 16.53 -3.14 -19.16
C GLU A 9 16.27 -3.35 -17.65
N LEU A 10 17.34 -3.59 -16.89
CA LEU A 10 17.27 -3.91 -15.46
C LEU A 10 16.71 -2.76 -14.61
N GLU A 11 17.12 -1.52 -14.88
CA GLU A 11 16.69 -0.36 -14.09
C GLU A 11 15.18 -0.13 -14.16
N LYS A 12 14.60 -0.34 -15.35
CA LYS A 12 13.16 -0.24 -15.57
C LYS A 12 12.41 -1.36 -14.86
N ALA A 13 12.92 -2.60 -14.91
CA ALA A 13 12.36 -3.71 -14.16
C ALA A 13 12.38 -3.43 -12.64
N MET A 14 13.48 -2.89 -12.11
CA MET A 14 13.58 -2.48 -10.71
C MET A 14 12.56 -1.38 -10.34
N LYS A 15 12.37 -0.38 -11.21
CA LYS A 15 11.39 0.68 -11.00
C LYS A 15 9.95 0.14 -10.97
N VAL A 16 9.63 -0.77 -11.89
CA VAL A 16 8.34 -1.47 -11.92
C VAL A 16 8.15 -2.30 -10.66
N MET A 17 9.16 -3.08 -10.26
CA MET A 17 9.15 -3.87 -9.04
C MET A 17 8.89 -3.01 -7.81
N LYS A 18 9.63 -1.92 -7.64
CA LYS A 18 9.43 -0.99 -6.53
C LYS A 18 8.00 -0.45 -6.50
N ARG A 19 7.42 -0.14 -7.68
CA ARG A 19 6.04 0.35 -7.79
C ARG A 19 5.01 -0.71 -7.39
N LYS A 20 5.11 -1.97 -7.85
CA LYS A 20 4.13 -2.99 -7.41
C LYS A 20 4.29 -3.33 -5.92
N LEU A 21 5.51 -3.38 -5.36
CA LEU A 21 5.72 -3.56 -3.91
C LEU A 21 5.05 -2.45 -3.09
N GLN A 22 5.10 -1.20 -3.58
CA GLN A 22 4.42 -0.08 -2.95
C GLN A 22 2.89 -0.16 -3.07
N GLN A 23 2.37 -0.64 -4.21
CA GLN A 23 0.93 -0.85 -4.42
C GLN A 23 0.37 -1.95 -3.53
N GLU A 24 1.07 -3.09 -3.44
CA GLU A 24 0.74 -4.20 -2.54
C GLU A 24 0.88 -3.80 -1.07
N GLY A 25 1.63 -2.74 -0.78
CA GLY A 25 1.74 -2.17 0.56
C GLY A 25 2.67 -2.95 1.49
N ILE A 26 3.50 -3.84 0.93
CA ILE A 26 4.40 -4.74 1.66
C ILE A 26 5.27 -3.97 2.66
N PHE A 27 5.86 -2.84 2.26
CA PHE A 27 6.68 -2.03 3.16
C PHE A 27 5.92 -1.49 4.38
N ARG A 28 4.63 -1.16 4.22
CA ARG A 28 3.79 -0.72 5.35
C ARG A 28 3.48 -1.89 6.27
N GLU A 29 3.27 -3.07 5.72
CA GLU A 29 3.02 -4.27 6.49
C GLU A 29 4.26 -4.71 7.27
N LEU A 30 5.43 -4.72 6.64
CA LEU A 30 6.71 -4.99 7.29
C LEU A 30 6.95 -4.06 8.47
N LYS A 31 6.72 -2.75 8.29
CA LYS A 31 6.85 -1.78 9.39
C LYS A 31 5.87 -2.04 10.54
N ARG A 32 4.67 -2.51 10.24
CA ARG A 32 3.64 -2.86 11.24
C ARG A 32 3.98 -4.14 12.00
N ARG A 33 4.51 -5.14 11.30
CA ARG A 33 4.86 -6.44 11.88
C ARG A 33 6.18 -6.43 12.66
N ARG A 34 6.97 -5.35 12.58
CA ARG A 34 8.24 -5.21 13.32
C ARG A 34 8.06 -5.36 14.84
N PHE A 35 6.91 -4.98 15.38
CA PHE A 35 6.59 -5.08 16.79
C PHE A 35 5.17 -5.61 16.98
N ALA A 36 4.91 -6.27 18.12
CA ALA A 36 3.57 -6.71 18.46
C ALA A 36 2.66 -5.51 18.75
N GLU A 37 1.57 -5.37 17.99
CA GLU A 37 0.54 -4.35 18.19
C GLU A 37 -0.50 -4.87 19.19
N LYS A 38 -0.77 -4.11 20.26
CA LYS A 38 -1.83 -4.45 21.22
C LYS A 38 -3.19 -4.54 20.49
N PRO A 39 -4.11 -5.43 20.93
CA PRO A 39 -5.39 -5.61 20.25
C PRO A 39 -6.25 -4.34 20.20
N SER A 40 -6.18 -3.51 21.25
CA SER A 40 -6.85 -2.20 21.31
C SER A 40 -6.32 -1.24 20.23
N ASP A 41 -5.01 -1.13 20.09
CA ASP A 41 -4.37 -0.26 19.10
C ASP A 41 -4.64 -0.74 17.67
N LYS A 42 -4.64 -2.06 17.47
CA LYS A 42 -5.05 -2.69 16.20
C LYS A 42 -6.48 -2.32 15.81
N ARG A 43 -7.43 -2.33 16.76
CA ARG A 43 -8.83 -1.92 16.54
C ARG A 43 -8.91 -0.43 16.15
N LYS A 44 -8.26 0.44 16.92
CA LYS A 44 -8.21 1.89 16.65
C LYS A 44 -7.64 2.20 15.27
N ARG A 45 -6.53 1.55 14.90
CA ARG A 45 -5.90 1.71 13.58
C ARG A 45 -6.80 1.25 12.45
N LYS A 46 -7.41 0.06 12.56
CA LYS A 46 -8.34 -0.46 11.54
C LYS A 46 -9.51 0.50 11.29
N HIS A 47 -10.09 1.04 12.36
CA HIS A 47 -11.17 2.03 12.26
C HIS A 47 -10.70 3.31 11.55
N LYS A 48 -9.55 3.87 11.96
CA LYS A 48 -8.97 5.06 11.31
C LYS A 48 -8.64 4.83 9.82
N GLU A 49 -8.15 3.64 9.46
CA GLU A 49 -7.89 3.28 8.06
C GLU A 49 -9.17 3.18 7.23
N ALA A 50 -10.23 2.60 7.78
CA ALA A 50 -11.53 2.51 7.11
C ALA A 50 -12.10 3.91 6.82
N LEU A 51 -12.13 4.79 7.82
CA LEU A 51 -12.54 6.19 7.65
C LEU A 51 -11.71 6.91 6.58
N ARG A 52 -10.38 6.70 6.59
CA ARG A 52 -9.50 7.31 5.58
C ARG A 52 -9.77 6.78 4.17
N ARG A 53 -10.08 5.49 4.01
CA ARG A 53 -10.46 4.90 2.71
C ARG A 53 -11.77 5.50 2.22
N GLU A 54 -12.76 5.64 3.09
CA GLU A 54 -14.06 6.21 2.73
C GLU A 54 -13.93 7.66 2.30
N ARG A 55 -13.21 8.49 3.06
CA ARG A 55 -12.91 9.89 2.67
C ARG A 55 -12.23 9.98 1.30
N LYS A 56 -11.28 9.08 1.02
CA LYS A 56 -10.62 9.01 -0.30
C LYS A 56 -11.59 8.61 -1.41
N ARG A 57 -12.52 7.69 -1.15
CA ARG A 57 -13.54 7.27 -2.12
C ARG A 57 -14.47 8.43 -2.46
N LEU A 58 -15.01 9.11 -1.45
CA LEU A 58 -15.87 10.27 -1.62
C LEU A 58 -15.16 11.42 -2.35
N SER A 59 -13.90 11.69 -2.02
CA SER A 59 -13.10 12.71 -2.74
C SER A 59 -12.87 12.37 -4.21
N LYS A 60 -12.78 11.08 -4.57
CA LYS A 60 -12.72 10.68 -5.99
C LYS A 60 -14.06 10.87 -6.67
N ILE A 61 -15.16 10.46 -6.06
CA ILE A 61 -16.51 10.60 -6.63
C ILE A 61 -16.82 12.08 -6.87
N ARG A 62 -16.55 12.94 -5.89
CA ARG A 62 -16.72 14.40 -6.00
C ARG A 62 -15.85 15.05 -7.08
N ARG A 63 -14.78 14.40 -7.53
CA ARG A 63 -13.95 14.93 -8.64
C ARG A 63 -14.61 14.71 -10.01
N PHE A 64 -15.53 13.75 -10.10
CA PHE A 64 -16.23 13.39 -11.33
C PHE A 64 -17.68 13.93 -11.38
N LEU A 65 -18.13 14.58 -10.31
CA LEU A 65 -19.34 15.40 -10.25
C LEU A 65 -18.92 16.88 -10.31
#